data_AF-A0AA86IN42-F1
#
_entry.id   AF-A0AA86IN42-F1
#
_cell.length_a   1.000
_cell.length_b   1.000
_cell.length_c   1.000
_cell.angle_alpha   90.00
_cell.angle_beta   90.00
_cell.angle_gamma   90.00
#
_symmetry.space_group_name_H-M   'P 1'
#
loop_
_entity.id
_entity.type
_entity.pdbx_description
1 polymer ?
#
loop_
_entity_poly.entity_id
_entity_poly.type
_entity_poly.pdbx_seq_one_letter_code
_entity_poly.pdbx_strand_id
1 'polypeptide(L)' 'MTADIYNLNERDLDSVAFSVAFSEWLGIDNLQECTLSRLTPEQRKIYEEKLTHYRLFCQTASGEEFFSHMMFQDIKVK' A
#
# COMPACT_ATOMS: atom_id res chain seq x y z
N MET A 1 14.49 -16.25 -14.81
CA MET A 1 14.61 -15.37 -13.63
C MET A 1 13.49 -15.76 -12.69
N THR A 2 13.81 -16.47 -11.62
CA THR A 2 12.85 -16.74 -10.54
C THR A 2 12.56 -15.41 -9.88
N ALA A 3 11.34 -14.89 -10.06
CA ALA A 3 10.92 -13.70 -9.32
C ALA A 3 11.06 -14.05 -7.83
N ASP A 4 11.92 -13.33 -7.12
CA ASP A 4 12.01 -13.43 -5.66
C ASP A 4 10.63 -13.06 -5.09
N ILE A 5 9.85 -14.07 -4.74
CA ILE A 5 8.56 -13.89 -4.08
C ILE A 5 8.90 -13.39 -2.69
N TYR A 6 8.62 -12.11 -2.43
CA TYR A 6 8.76 -11.56 -1.10
C TYR A 6 7.68 -12.18 -0.21
N ASN A 7 8.08 -12.83 0.88
CA ASN A 7 7.16 -13.21 1.95
C ASN A 7 6.76 -11.96 2.74
N LEU A 8 5.94 -11.12 2.10
CA LEU A 8 5.32 -9.96 2.70
C LEU A 8 4.25 -10.41 3.68
N ASN A 9 4.31 -9.87 4.90
CA ASN A 9 3.25 -10.01 5.87
C ASN A 9 2.14 -8.97 5.58
N GLU A 10 1.02 -9.05 6.30
CA GLU A 10 -0.11 -8.14 6.11
C GLU A 10 0.25 -6.65 6.30
N ARG A 11 1.18 -6.34 7.22
CA ARG A 11 1.65 -4.97 7.45
C ARG A 11 2.45 -4.44 6.26
N ASP A 12 3.31 -5.28 5.67
CA ASP A 12 4.07 -4.90 4.49
C ASP A 12 3.12 -4.63 3.31
N LEU A 13 2.10 -5.46 3.13
CA LEU A 13 1.07 -5.26 2.10
C LEU A 13 0.26 -3.98 2.34
N ASP A 14 -0.04 -3.66 3.59
CA ASP A 14 -0.72 -2.42 3.97
C ASP A 14 0.10 -1.17 3.61
N SER A 15 1.38 -1.15 3.97
CA SER A 15 2.31 -0.07 3.62
C SER A 15 2.51 0.07 2.11
N VAL A 16 2.62 -1.05 1.38
CA VAL A 16 2.75 -1.04 -0.08
C VAL A 16 1.46 -0.52 -0.74
N ALA A 17 0.29 -0.95 -0.27
CA ALA A 17 -0.99 -0.48 -0.77
C ALA A 17 -1.17 1.04 -0.57
N PHE A 18 -0.82 1.56 0.60
CA PHE A 18 -0.83 3.00 0.86
C PHE A 18 0.13 3.74 -0.09
N SER A 19 1.36 3.24 -0.23
CA SER A 19 2.39 3.86 -1.08
C SER A 19 1.95 3.93 -2.54
N VAL A 20 1.34 2.86 -3.07
CA VAL A 20 0.81 2.83 -4.43
C VAL A 20 -0.35 3.82 -4.57
N ALA A 21 -1.35 3.77 -3.68
CA ALA A 21 -2.50 4.68 -3.74
C ALA A 21 -2.09 6.15 -3.65
N PHE A 22 -1.15 6.48 -2.76
CA PHE A 22 -0.64 7.83 -2.61
C PHE A 22 0.11 8.30 -3.85
N SER A 23 0.93 7.43 -4.45
CA SER A 23 1.67 7.74 -5.67
C SER A 23 0.74 7.93 -6.87
N GLU A 24 -0.30 7.09 -7.00
CA GLU A 24 -1.36 7.26 -8.01
C GLU A 24 -2.08 8.59 -7.84
N TRP A 25 -2.38 8.99 -6.60
CA TRP A 25 -2.98 10.29 -6.31
C TRP A 25 -2.07 11.48 -6.69
N LEU A 26 -0.75 11.31 -6.58
CA LEU A 26 0.24 12.27 -7.08
C LEU A 26 0.43 12.24 -8.61
N GLY A 27 -0.25 11.34 -9.33
CA GLY A 27 -0.15 11.18 -10.78
C GLY A 27 1.07 10.36 -11.24
N ILE A 28 1.60 9.49 -10.39
CA ILE A 28 2.69 8.57 -10.74
C ILE A 28 2.09 7.21 -11.13
N ASP A 29 2.19 6.88 -12.42
CA ASP A 29 1.62 5.66 -13.00
C ASP A 29 2.55 4.42 -12.88
N ASN A 30 1.99 3.23 -13.19
CA ASN A 30 2.68 1.94 -13.35
C ASN A 30 3.31 1.28 -12.09
N LEU A 31 3.13 1.85 -10.90
CA LEU A 31 3.60 1.24 -9.65
C LEU A 31 2.82 -0.03 -9.27
N GLN A 32 1.53 -0.09 -9.63
CA GLN A 32 0.67 -1.25 -9.35
C GLN A 32 1.17 -2.51 -10.09
N GLU A 33 1.51 -2.40 -11.38
CA GLU A 33 1.97 -3.56 -12.17
C GLU A 33 3.26 -4.16 -11.62
N CYS A 34 4.22 -3.30 -11.26
CA CYS A 34 5.48 -3.71 -10.63
C CYS A 34 5.23 -4.48 -9.33
N THR A 35 4.31 -3.97 -8.51
CA THR A 35 3.94 -4.57 -7.22
C THR A 35 3.29 -5.94 -7.41
N LEU A 36 2.26 -6.01 -8.28
CA LEU A 36 1.49 -7.23 -8.51
C LEU A 36 2.32 -8.38 -9.08
N SER A 37 3.35 -8.09 -9.88
CA SER A 37 4.24 -9.11 -10.46
C SER A 37 5.01 -9.93 -9.41
N ARG A 38 5.06 -9.47 -8.16
CA ARG A 38 5.87 -10.03 -7.06
C ARG A 38 5.05 -10.63 -5.93
N LEU A 39 3.71 -10.60 -6.01
CA LEU A 39 2.81 -11.11 -4.97
C LEU A 39 2.30 -12.50 -5.28
N THR A 40 2.11 -13.32 -4.23
CA THR A 40 1.30 -14.54 -4.34
C THR A 40 -0.18 -14.19 -4.54
N PRO A 41 -1.02 -15.12 -5.03
CA PRO A 41 -2.46 -14.87 -5.19
C PRO A 41 -3.17 -14.45 -3.90
N GLU A 42 -2.75 -14.99 -2.75
CA GLU A 42 -3.31 -14.65 -1.44
C GLU A 42 -2.92 -13.23 -1.01
N GLN A 43 -1.64 -12.88 -1.15
CA GLN A 43 -1.14 -11.53 -0.87
C GLN A 43 -1.77 -10.50 -1.80
N ARG A 44 -2.00 -10.87 -3.07
CA ARG A 44 -2.66 -10.02 -4.05
C ARG A 44 -4.08 -9.66 -3.64
N LYS A 45 -4.85 -10.62 -3.13
CA LYS A 45 -6.22 -10.35 -2.66
C LYS A 45 -6.23 -9.34 -1.51
N ILE A 46 -5.37 -9.54 -0.52
CA ILE A 46 -5.22 -8.62 0.62
C ILE A 46 -4.78 -7.23 0.13
N TYR A 47 -3.80 -7.19 -0.76
CA TYR A 47 -3.29 -5.95 -1.35
C TYR A 47 -4.40 -5.19 -2.12
N GLU A 48 -5.20 -5.86 -2.94
CA GLU A 48 -6.28 -5.23 -3.72
C GLU A 48 -7.39 -4.66 -2.82
N GLU A 49 -7.74 -5.36 -1.73
CA GLU A 49 -8.67 -4.86 -0.70
C GLU A 49 -8.13 -3.58 -0.04
N LYS A 50 -6.87 -3.59 0.37
CA LYS A 50 -6.20 -2.42 1.00
C LYS A 50 -6.01 -1.26 0.03
N LEU A 51 -5.66 -1.54 -1.23
CA LEU A 51 -5.48 -0.54 -2.26
C LEU A 51 -6.78 0.23 -2.52
N THR A 52 -7.91 -0.49 -2.57
CA THR A 52 -9.23 0.14 -2.74
C THR A 52 -9.56 1.08 -1.58
N HIS A 53 -9.28 0.64 -0.35
CA HIS A 53 -9.44 1.49 0.84
C HIS A 53 -8.56 2.74 0.77
N TYR A 54 -7.28 2.61 0.40
CA TYR A 54 -6.37 3.75 0.35
C TYR A 54 -6.61 4.70 -0.81
N ARG A 55 -7.09 4.21 -1.96
CA ARG A 55 -7.54 5.08 -3.06
C ARG A 55 -8.68 5.99 -2.62
N LEU A 56 -9.65 5.44 -1.87
CA LEU A 56 -10.72 6.23 -1.28
C LEU A 56 -10.17 7.23 -0.25
N PHE A 57 -9.31 6.75 0.66
CA PHE A 57 -8.65 7.59 1.66
C PHE A 57 -7.93 8.79 1.02
N CYS A 58 -7.11 8.58 -0.01
CA CYS A 58 -6.39 9.67 -0.68
C CYS A 58 -7.32 10.73 -1.32
N GLN A 59 -8.54 10.35 -1.69
CA GLN A 59 -9.52 11.27 -2.27
C GLN A 59 -10.31 12.04 -1.20
N THR A 60 -10.52 11.46 -0.02
CA THR A 60 -11.44 12.00 1.00
C THR A 60 -10.76 12.51 2.27
N ALA A 61 -9.51 12.11 2.51
CA ALA A 61 -8.81 12.41 3.76
C ALA A 61 -8.46 13.89 3.89
N SER A 62 -8.72 14.42 5.07
CA SER A 62 -8.23 15.71 5.55
C SER A 62 -6.74 15.66 5.88
N GLY A 63 -6.11 16.83 5.99
CA GLY A 63 -4.69 16.91 6.38
C GLY A 63 -4.38 16.27 7.74
N GLU A 64 -5.32 16.31 8.69
CA GLU A 64 -5.19 15.67 10.01
C GLU A 64 -5.21 14.14 9.92
N GLU A 65 -6.02 13.59 9.01
CA GLU A 65 -6.08 12.15 8.75
C GLU A 65 -4.80 11.64 8.08
N PHE A 66 -4.24 12.40 7.14
CA PHE A 66 -2.93 12.10 6.55
C PHE A 66 -1.82 12.13 7.61
N PHE A 67 -1.78 13.18 8.43
CA PHE A 67 -0.79 13.30 9.51
C PHE A 67 -0.90 12.14 10.50
N SER A 68 -2.12 11.78 10.88
CA SER A 68 -2.38 10.64 11.78
C SER A 68 -1.89 9.34 11.15
N HIS A 69 -2.23 9.07 9.89
CA HIS A 69 -1.80 7.84 9.21
C HIS A 69 -0.27 7.71 9.19
N MET A 70 0.46 8.78 8.86
CA MET A 70 1.92 8.80 8.85
C MET A 70 2.54 8.60 10.24
N MET A 71 1.97 9.25 11.27
CA MET A 71 2.50 9.19 12.64
C MET A 71 2.25 7.82 13.30
N PHE A 72 1.14 7.15 13.00
CA PHE A 72 0.82 5.85 13.60
C PHE A 72 1.54 4.67 12.95
N GLN A 73 2.16 4.83 11.77
CA GLN A 73 3.07 3.83 11.22
C GLN A 73 4.39 3.72 12.02
N ASP A 74 4.84 4.81 12.66
CA ASP A 74 6.09 4.89 13.44
C ASP A 74 5.94 4.50 14.94
N ILE A 75 4.73 4.47 15.50
CA ILE A 75 4.51 4.31 16.97
C ILE A 75 4.60 2.85 17.47
N LYS A 76 5.04 1.88 16.64
CA LYS A 76 5.37 0.51 17.11
C LYS A 76 6.83 0.13 16.89
N VAL A 77 7.74 1.02 17.27
CA VAL A 77 9.10 0.64 17.67
C VAL A 77 9.16 0.59 19.20
N LYS A 78 8.78 -0.55 19.76
CA LYS A 78 9.29 -1.05 21.04
C LYS A 78 9.01 -2.54 21.17
#